data_AF-A0A2V7JFD8-F1
#
_entry.id   AF-A0A2V7JFD8-F1
#
_cell.length_a   1.000
_cell.length_b   1.000
_cell.length_c   1.000
_cell.angle_alpha   90.00
_cell.angle_beta   90.00
_cell.angle_gamma   90.00
#
_symmetry.space_group_name_H-M   'P 1'
#
loop_
_entity.id
_entity.type
_entity.pdbx_description
1 polymer ?
#
loop_
_entity_poly.entity_id
_entity_poly.type
_entity_poly.pdbx_seq_one_letter_code
_entity_poly.pdbx_strand_id
1 'polypeptide(L)'
;MQRALTAEPGVLNASVNLVTRSAAVRYDPSTVSPARLIAAVRATGYDAELPTGTEDILAESGDASPEIREARSLALRASVSVLAGIVAMALSMGSMGSTLVNYSLLGLTSVILLWAGRDIYRGAWKAVRHGSADMNTLVSLGTGSAFIYSVVATIAPNLFARNGMAPDVYYEAVIFIIGLVLAGRAIEARARSKTSEALRKLASLLPSVARVEEGGAWVDKPLAQVHSGEIVVARPGERIPVDGIVIDGS
;
A
#
# COMPACT_ATOMS: atom_id res chain seq x y z
N MET A 1 11.44 -4.98 -8.28
CA MET A 1 11.20 -3.70 -8.97
C MET A 1 12.46 -3.11 -9.61
N GLN A 2 13.42 -2.55 -8.88
CA GLN A 2 14.55 -1.83 -9.52
C GLN A 2 15.29 -2.66 -10.57
N ARG A 3 15.75 -3.87 -10.21
CA ARG A 3 16.41 -4.78 -11.16
C ARG A 3 15.53 -5.15 -12.36
N ALA A 4 14.22 -5.26 -12.18
CA ALA A 4 13.30 -5.58 -13.27
C ALA A 4 13.15 -4.41 -14.24
N LEU A 5 13.09 -3.17 -13.73
CA LEU A 5 13.09 -1.96 -14.55
C LEU A 5 14.41 -1.79 -15.31
N THR A 6 15.56 -1.99 -14.65
CA THR A 6 16.88 -1.87 -15.31
C THR A 6 17.12 -2.98 -16.34
N ALA A 7 16.40 -4.10 -16.26
CA ALA A 7 16.53 -5.20 -17.22
C ALA A 7 15.74 -4.97 -18.53
N GLU A 8 14.83 -4.00 -18.58
CA GLU A 8 14.10 -3.69 -19.82
C GLU A 8 15.04 -3.01 -20.84
N PRO A 9 15.11 -3.50 -22.09
CA PRO A 9 15.88 -2.86 -23.15
C PRO A 9 15.41 -1.41 -23.36
N GLY A 10 16.35 -0.46 -23.41
CA GLY A 10 16.03 0.97 -23.53
C GLY A 10 15.99 1.74 -22.21
N VAL A 11 16.09 1.06 -21.05
CA VAL A 11 16.22 1.73 -19.76
C VAL A 11 17.68 2.08 -19.49
N LEU A 12 17.97 3.38 -19.38
CA LEU A 12 19.29 3.91 -19.08
C LEU A 12 19.58 3.86 -17.57
N ASN A 13 18.58 4.19 -16.75
CA ASN A 13 18.69 4.18 -15.30
C ASN A 13 17.32 3.99 -14.65
N ALA A 14 17.26 3.25 -13.53
CA ALA A 14 16.07 3.15 -12.70
C ALA A 14 16.43 3.24 -11.21
N SER A 15 15.73 4.13 -10.51
CA SER A 15 15.80 4.34 -9.06
C SER A 15 14.42 4.08 -8.46
N VAL A 16 14.36 3.33 -7.37
CA VAL A 16 13.10 3.02 -6.68
C VAL A 16 13.23 3.43 -5.23
N ASN A 17 12.31 4.28 -4.78
CA ASN A 17 12.16 4.63 -3.38
C ASN A 17 10.94 3.91 -2.81
N LEU A 18 11.22 2.84 -2.04
CA LEU A 18 10.19 2.01 -1.43
C LEU A 18 9.44 2.71 -0.30
N VAL A 19 10.02 3.76 0.30
CA VAL A 19 9.39 4.54 1.37
C VAL A 19 8.30 5.43 0.78
N THR A 20 8.59 6.13 -0.32
CA THR A 20 7.65 7.02 -1.00
C THR A 20 6.82 6.33 -2.08
N ARG A 21 6.97 5.00 -2.25
CA ARG A 21 6.30 4.20 -3.30
C ARG A 21 6.47 4.79 -4.72
N SER A 22 7.60 5.44 -4.98
CA SER A 22 7.87 6.09 -6.26
C SER A 22 9.09 5.48 -6.96
N ALA A 23 9.07 5.49 -8.29
CA ALA A 23 10.19 5.05 -9.11
C ALA A 23 10.51 6.13 -10.15
N ALA A 24 11.79 6.49 -10.26
CA ALA A 24 12.30 7.38 -11.30
C ALA A 24 13.04 6.54 -12.34
N VAL A 25 12.60 6.60 -13.59
CA VAL A 25 13.16 5.82 -14.69
C VAL A 25 13.57 6.74 -15.82
N ARG A 26 14.83 6.65 -16.24
CA ARG A 26 15.35 7.30 -17.44
C ARG A 26 15.43 6.25 -18.53
N TYR A 27 14.76 6.48 -19.65
CA TYR A 27 14.65 5.52 -20.73
C TYR A 27 14.64 6.23 -22.08
N ASP A 28 14.95 5.47 -23.14
CA ASP A 28 14.86 5.92 -24.52
C ASP A 28 13.42 5.67 -25.05
N PRO A 29 12.65 6.72 -25.39
CA PRO A 29 11.28 6.60 -25.87
C PRO A 29 11.13 5.82 -27.18
N SER A 30 12.20 5.70 -27.97
CA SER A 30 12.18 4.97 -29.24
C SER A 30 12.23 3.45 -29.05
N THR A 31 12.68 2.98 -27.89
CA THR A 31 12.91 1.54 -27.62
C THR A 31 11.95 0.97 -26.58
N VAL A 32 11.51 1.76 -25.59
CA VAL A 32 10.60 1.30 -24.54
C VAL A 32 9.52 2.32 -24.23
N SER A 33 8.28 1.83 -24.07
CA SER A 33 7.13 2.65 -23.74
C SER A 33 6.83 2.63 -22.24
N PRO A 34 6.20 3.69 -21.68
CA PRO A 34 5.74 3.69 -20.30
C PRO A 34 4.85 2.50 -19.91
N ALA A 35 3.99 2.06 -20.82
CA ALA A 35 3.11 0.91 -20.58
C ALA A 35 3.91 -0.39 -20.35
N ARG A 36 5.04 -0.56 -21.04
CA ARG A 36 5.94 -1.71 -20.87
C ARG A 36 6.67 -1.65 -19.54
N LEU A 37 7.09 -0.46 -19.10
CA LEU A 37 7.71 -0.28 -17.78
C LEU A 37 6.71 -0.60 -16.64
N ILE A 38 5.45 -0.17 -16.77
CA ILE A 38 4.38 -0.54 -15.83
C ILE A 38 4.17 -2.06 -15.81
N ALA A 39 4.15 -2.71 -16.98
CA ALA A 39 4.02 -4.16 -17.07
C ALA A 39 5.19 -4.90 -16.39
N ALA A 40 6.42 -4.42 -16.57
CA ALA A 40 7.61 -4.98 -15.91
C ALA A 40 7.51 -4.86 -14.37
N VAL A 41 6.96 -3.76 -13.87
CA VAL A 41 6.69 -3.60 -12.43
C VAL A 41 5.62 -4.58 -11.96
N ARG A 42 4.51 -4.72 -12.70
CA ARG A 42 3.42 -5.66 -12.42
C ARG A 42 3.86 -7.12 -12.41
N ALA A 43 4.79 -7.49 -13.28
CA ALA A 43 5.39 -8.82 -13.29
C ALA A 43 6.18 -9.13 -12.01
N THR A 44 6.62 -8.11 -11.25
CA THR A 44 7.24 -8.31 -9.94
C THR A 44 6.25 -8.35 -8.77
N GLY A 45 4.95 -8.30 -9.05
CA GLY A 45 3.88 -8.41 -8.05
C GLY A 45 3.37 -7.08 -7.48
N TYR A 46 3.93 -5.94 -7.90
CA TYR A 46 3.56 -4.60 -7.46
C TYR A 46 2.75 -3.84 -8.53
N ASP A 47 1.92 -2.87 -8.16
CA ASP A 47 1.20 -2.03 -9.14
C ASP A 47 1.95 -0.72 -9.42
N ALA A 48 1.71 -0.08 -10.57
CA ALA A 48 2.31 1.18 -10.96
C ALA A 48 1.44 1.97 -11.95
N GLU A 49 1.43 3.30 -11.81
CA GLU A 49 0.75 4.24 -12.68
C GLU A 49 1.66 5.44 -12.98
N LEU A 50 1.43 6.14 -14.09
CA LEU A 50 2.19 7.33 -14.45
C LEU A 50 1.72 8.54 -13.63
N PRO A 51 2.63 9.40 -13.15
CA PRO A 51 2.25 10.66 -12.53
C PRO A 51 1.57 11.58 -13.56
N THR A 52 0.32 11.98 -13.32
CA THR A 52 -0.41 13.00 -14.10
C THR A 52 0.01 14.40 -13.66
N GLY A 53 1.24 14.81 -14.01
CA GLY A 53 1.70 16.20 -13.88
C GLY A 53 1.92 16.72 -12.45
N THR A 54 2.56 17.90 -12.37
CA THR A 54 2.90 18.59 -11.12
C THR A 54 1.67 19.16 -10.39
N GLU A 55 0.56 19.35 -11.11
CA GLU A 55 -0.69 19.87 -10.55
C GLU A 55 -1.37 18.89 -9.57
N ASP A 56 -1.24 17.57 -9.77
CA ASP A 56 -1.77 16.56 -8.83
C ASP A 56 -1.05 16.56 -7.47
N ILE A 57 0.24 16.93 -7.45
CA ILE A 57 1.04 16.96 -6.21
C ILE A 57 0.53 18.03 -5.23
N LEU A 58 -0.12 19.09 -5.74
CA LEU A 58 -0.62 20.22 -4.97
C LEU A 58 -2.17 20.23 -4.86
N ALA A 59 -2.89 19.70 -5.87
CA ALA A 59 -4.36 19.68 -5.92
C ALA A 59 -5.01 18.62 -5.00
N GLU A 60 -4.26 17.61 -4.54
CA GLU A 60 -4.73 16.62 -3.54
C GLU A 60 -4.90 17.18 -2.10
N SER A 61 -4.90 18.51 -1.93
CA SER A 61 -5.07 19.15 -0.61
C SER A 61 -6.54 19.22 -0.14
N GLY A 62 -7.51 18.96 -1.03
CA GLY A 62 -8.94 19.13 -0.74
C GLY A 62 -9.73 17.83 -0.53
N ASP A 63 -9.19 16.68 -0.94
CA ASP A 63 -9.85 15.38 -0.81
C ASP A 63 -8.90 14.43 -0.06
N ALA A 64 -9.40 13.68 0.92
CA ALA A 64 -8.54 12.89 1.81
C ALA A 64 -7.57 12.03 0.99
N SER A 65 -6.26 12.28 1.14
CA SER A 65 -5.21 11.65 0.33
C SER A 65 -5.45 10.14 0.21
N PRO A 66 -5.15 9.51 -0.94
CA PRO A 66 -5.42 8.09 -1.17
C PRO A 66 -4.86 7.19 -0.05
N GLU A 67 -3.75 7.60 0.56
CA GLU A 67 -3.14 6.96 1.73
C GLU A 67 -4.03 7.00 2.99
N ILE A 68 -4.69 8.12 3.27
CA ILE A 68 -5.62 8.26 4.41
C ILE A 68 -6.86 7.39 4.17
N ARG A 69 -7.37 7.35 2.94
CA ARG A 69 -8.50 6.47 2.56
C ARG A 69 -8.13 5.00 2.74
N GLU A 70 -6.93 4.59 2.30
CA GLU A 70 -6.40 3.24 2.51
C GLU A 70 -6.35 2.90 4.01
N ALA A 71 -5.72 3.75 4.83
CA ALA A 71 -5.61 3.55 6.27
C ALA A 71 -6.98 3.47 6.96
N ARG A 72 -7.94 4.32 6.58
CA ARG A 72 -9.30 4.30 7.12
C ARG A 72 -10.06 3.03 6.72
N SER A 73 -9.91 2.59 5.47
CA SER A 73 -10.55 1.36 4.99
C SER A 73 -10.03 0.12 5.73
N LEU A 74 -8.71 0.05 5.99
CA LEU A 74 -8.08 -1.00 6.76
C LEU A 74 -8.54 -0.95 8.22
N ALA A 75 -8.59 0.24 8.83
CA ALA A 75 -9.08 0.42 10.18
C ALA A 75 -10.53 -0.03 10.34
N LEU A 76 -11.42 0.34 9.40
CA LEU A 76 -12.82 -0.07 9.44
C LEU A 76 -12.95 -1.59 9.35
N ARG A 77 -12.25 -2.23 8.39
CA ARG A 77 -12.26 -3.70 8.22
C ARG A 77 -11.70 -4.39 9.46
N ALA A 78 -10.65 -3.85 10.06
CA ALA A 78 -10.06 -4.34 11.30
C ALA A 78 -11.06 -4.25 12.46
N SER A 79 -11.66 -3.07 12.69
CA SER A 79 -12.63 -2.86 13.77
C SER A 79 -13.87 -3.74 13.62
N VAL A 80 -14.41 -3.87 12.41
CA VAL A 80 -15.54 -4.77 12.12
C VAL A 80 -15.14 -6.23 12.39
N SER A 81 -13.95 -6.65 11.96
CA SER A 81 -13.48 -8.02 12.21
C SER A 81 -13.26 -8.29 13.69
N VAL A 82 -12.64 -7.37 14.43
CA VAL A 82 -12.43 -7.52 15.88
C VAL A 82 -13.76 -7.58 16.63
N LEU A 83 -14.71 -6.70 16.29
CA LEU A 83 -16.04 -6.73 16.88
C LEU A 83 -16.77 -8.04 16.56
N ALA A 84 -16.70 -8.50 15.31
CA ALA A 84 -17.23 -9.80 14.91
C ALA A 84 -16.56 -10.96 15.66
N GLY A 85 -15.25 -10.86 15.93
CA GLY A 85 -14.50 -11.84 16.72
C GLY A 85 -14.96 -11.88 18.17
N ILE A 86 -15.22 -10.73 18.79
CA ILE A 86 -15.79 -10.63 20.15
C ILE A 86 -17.17 -11.27 20.20
N VAL A 87 -18.04 -10.96 19.23
CA VAL A 87 -19.37 -11.57 19.13
C VAL A 87 -19.25 -13.09 18.92
N ALA A 88 -18.37 -13.52 18.02
CA ALA A 88 -18.12 -14.94 17.75
C ALA A 88 -17.66 -15.68 19.01
N MET A 89 -16.71 -15.10 19.76
CA MET A 89 -16.23 -15.64 21.03
C MET A 89 -17.35 -15.72 22.07
N ALA A 90 -18.16 -14.68 22.22
CA ALA A 90 -19.27 -14.67 23.17
C ALA A 90 -20.33 -15.74 22.82
N LEU A 91 -20.65 -15.91 21.54
CA LEU A 91 -21.56 -16.96 21.08
C LEU A 91 -20.97 -18.36 21.31
N SER A 92 -19.69 -18.57 20.98
CA SER A 92 -18.98 -19.83 21.16
C SER A 92 -18.96 -20.25 22.65
N MET A 93 -18.63 -19.32 23.55
CA MET A 93 -18.61 -19.56 24.99
C MET A 93 -20.02 -19.77 25.58
N GLY A 94 -21.00 -18.98 25.15
CA GLY A 94 -22.35 -19.02 25.71
C GLY A 94 -23.22 -20.18 25.22
N SER A 95 -22.82 -20.86 24.14
CA SER A 95 -23.61 -21.92 23.51
C SER A 95 -22.76 -23.08 22.97
N MET A 96 -21.83 -23.55 23.80
CA MET A 96 -20.97 -24.69 23.50
C MET A 96 -21.78 -25.89 22.99
N GLY A 97 -21.38 -26.43 21.82
CA GLY A 97 -22.01 -27.60 21.20
C GLY A 97 -23.26 -27.32 20.36
N SER A 98 -23.74 -26.07 20.28
CA SER A 98 -24.88 -25.73 19.43
C SER A 98 -24.52 -25.77 17.94
N THR A 99 -25.16 -26.69 17.22
CA THR A 99 -24.99 -26.82 15.76
C THR A 99 -25.37 -25.53 15.03
N LEU A 100 -26.46 -24.88 15.43
CA LEU A 100 -26.90 -23.63 14.81
C LEU A 100 -25.85 -22.52 14.95
N VAL A 101 -25.21 -22.43 16.12
CA VAL A 101 -24.17 -21.44 16.37
C VAL A 101 -22.94 -21.74 15.53
N ASN A 102 -22.50 -23.00 15.44
CA ASN A 102 -21.36 -23.37 14.59
C ASN A 102 -21.59 -23.04 13.11
N TYR A 103 -22.78 -23.29 12.56
CA TYR A 103 -23.12 -22.87 11.20
C TYR A 103 -23.20 -21.34 11.05
N SER A 104 -23.66 -20.62 12.07
CA SER A 104 -23.69 -19.16 12.08
C SER A 104 -22.26 -18.58 12.09
N LEU A 105 -21.37 -19.16 12.90
CA LEU A 105 -19.96 -18.80 12.95
C LEU A 105 -19.24 -19.13 11.64
N LEU A 106 -19.53 -20.27 11.02
CA LEU A 106 -19.03 -20.62 9.68
C LEU A 106 -19.39 -19.53 8.67
N GLY A 107 -20.66 -19.12 8.64
CA GLY A 107 -21.13 -18.04 7.77
C GLY A 107 -20.41 -16.71 8.03
N LEU A 108 -20.33 -16.30 9.30
CA LEU A 108 -19.67 -15.07 9.72
C LEU A 108 -18.18 -15.07 9.34
N THR A 109 -17.43 -16.13 9.69
CA THR A 109 -16.00 -16.25 9.36
C THR A 109 -15.78 -16.26 7.85
N SER A 110 -16.67 -16.90 7.08
CA SER A 110 -16.59 -16.90 5.61
C SER A 110 -16.71 -15.49 5.05
N VAL A 111 -17.67 -14.69 5.54
CA VAL A 111 -17.83 -13.29 5.13
C VAL A 111 -16.58 -12.49 5.48
N ILE A 112 -16.03 -12.64 6.68
CA ILE A 112 -14.81 -11.93 7.10
C ILE A 112 -13.61 -12.34 6.22
N LEU A 113 -13.42 -13.62 5.92
CA LEU A 113 -12.34 -14.08 5.05
C LEU A 113 -12.45 -13.51 3.63
N LEU A 114 -13.63 -13.55 3.04
CA LEU A 114 -13.87 -13.10 1.67
C LEU A 114 -13.85 -11.56 1.53
N TRP A 115 -14.23 -10.82 2.57
CA TRP A 115 -14.26 -9.36 2.56
C TRP A 115 -13.00 -8.74 3.18
N ALA A 116 -12.73 -9.01 4.46
CA ALA A 116 -11.60 -8.46 5.19
C ALA A 116 -10.28 -9.18 4.82
N GLY A 117 -10.31 -10.51 4.68
CA GLY A 117 -9.13 -11.31 4.37
C GLY A 117 -8.66 -11.24 2.91
N ARG A 118 -9.49 -10.78 1.96
CA ARG A 118 -9.25 -10.91 0.51
C ARG A 118 -7.83 -10.51 0.05
N ASP A 119 -7.28 -9.43 0.59
CA ASP A 119 -6.00 -8.88 0.14
C ASP A 119 -4.83 -9.70 0.69
N ILE A 120 -5.01 -10.32 1.87
CA ILE A 120 -4.05 -11.27 2.45
C ILE A 120 -3.98 -12.52 1.58
N TYR A 121 -5.12 -13.12 1.24
CA TYR A 121 -5.16 -14.34 0.42
C TYR A 121 -4.67 -14.11 -1.01
N ARG A 122 -5.02 -12.97 -1.63
CA ARG A 122 -4.47 -12.56 -2.93
C ARG A 122 -2.96 -12.36 -2.88
N GLY A 123 -2.45 -11.72 -1.82
CA GLY A 123 -1.02 -11.54 -1.60
C GLY A 123 -0.29 -12.87 -1.45
N ALA A 124 -0.84 -13.78 -0.64
CA ALA A 124 -0.28 -15.13 -0.43
C ALA A 124 -0.22 -15.92 -1.74
N TRP A 125 -1.31 -15.91 -2.53
CA TRP A 125 -1.33 -16.59 -3.82
C TRP A 125 -0.29 -16.04 -4.79
N LYS A 126 -0.14 -14.71 -4.84
CA LYS A 126 0.92 -14.06 -5.63
C LYS A 126 2.31 -14.50 -5.14
N ALA A 127 2.57 -14.48 -3.84
CA ALA A 127 3.88 -14.84 -3.28
C ALA A 127 4.26 -16.29 -3.63
N VAL A 128 3.34 -17.23 -3.44
CA VAL A 128 3.53 -18.66 -3.76
C VAL A 128 3.77 -18.87 -5.26
N ARG A 129 3.01 -18.19 -6.13
CA ARG A 129 3.19 -18.27 -7.59
C ARG A 129 4.56 -17.81 -8.06
N HIS A 130 5.23 -16.94 -7.29
CA HIS A 130 6.57 -16.45 -7.58
C HIS A 130 7.66 -17.17 -6.75
N GLY A 131 7.33 -18.28 -6.07
CA GLY A 131 8.29 -19.08 -5.31
C GLY A 131 8.83 -18.38 -4.05
N SER A 132 8.09 -17.41 -3.52
CA SER A 132 8.46 -16.65 -2.32
C SER A 132 7.45 -16.90 -1.18
N ALA A 133 7.89 -16.69 0.06
CA ALA A 133 7.03 -16.69 1.24
C ALA A 133 7.14 -15.35 1.96
N ASP A 134 6.00 -14.80 2.36
CA ASP A 134 5.89 -13.50 3.01
C ASP A 134 4.88 -13.53 4.17
N MET A 135 4.65 -12.37 4.80
CA MET A 135 3.66 -12.22 5.87
C MET A 135 2.26 -12.67 5.42
N ASN A 136 1.87 -12.43 4.17
CA ASN A 136 0.57 -12.88 3.65
C ASN A 136 0.48 -14.40 3.63
N THR A 137 1.54 -15.06 3.19
CA THR A 137 1.63 -16.52 3.07
C THR A 137 1.46 -17.19 4.42
N LEU A 138 2.17 -16.72 5.45
CA LEU A 138 2.07 -17.25 6.82
C LEU A 138 0.66 -17.10 7.39
N VAL A 139 0.09 -15.89 7.30
CA VAL A 139 -1.25 -15.60 7.83
C VAL A 139 -2.32 -16.41 7.10
N SER A 140 -2.24 -16.47 5.77
CA SER A 140 -3.18 -17.24 4.94
C SER A 140 -3.10 -18.73 5.24
N LEU A 141 -1.91 -19.28 5.47
CA LEU A 141 -1.75 -20.69 5.80
C LEU A 141 -2.35 -21.00 7.17
N GLY A 142 -2.05 -20.20 8.20
CA GLY A 142 -2.58 -20.39 9.55
C GLY A 142 -4.10 -20.25 9.61
N THR A 143 -4.62 -19.12 9.11
CA THR A 143 -6.06 -18.85 9.12
C THR A 143 -6.83 -19.80 8.21
N GLY A 144 -6.27 -20.15 7.05
CA GLY A 144 -6.87 -21.11 6.12
C GLY A 144 -6.93 -22.53 6.71
N SER A 145 -5.86 -22.99 7.36
CA SER A 145 -5.83 -24.30 8.02
C SER A 145 -6.84 -24.37 9.16
N ALA A 146 -6.88 -23.35 10.02
CA ALA A 146 -7.84 -23.27 11.12
C ALA A 146 -9.29 -23.20 10.62
N PHE A 147 -9.54 -22.45 9.54
CA PHE A 147 -10.87 -22.36 8.93
C PHE A 147 -11.30 -23.71 8.33
N ILE A 148 -10.44 -24.36 7.53
CA ILE A 148 -10.73 -25.68 6.95
C ILE A 148 -11.00 -26.69 8.05
N TYR A 149 -10.16 -26.77 9.08
CA TYR A 149 -10.39 -27.63 10.23
C TYR A 149 -11.77 -27.37 10.85
N SER A 150 -12.10 -26.10 11.12
CA SER A 150 -13.37 -25.71 11.74
C SER A 150 -14.58 -26.07 10.86
N VAL A 151 -14.44 -25.94 9.54
CA VAL A 151 -15.47 -26.35 8.57
C VAL A 151 -15.69 -27.86 8.65
N VAL A 152 -14.63 -28.67 8.59
CA VAL A 152 -14.76 -30.14 8.68
C VAL A 152 -15.35 -30.54 10.03
N ALA A 153 -14.91 -29.91 11.13
CA ALA A 153 -15.46 -30.11 12.47
C ALA A 153 -16.97 -29.77 12.56
N THR A 154 -17.43 -28.78 11.78
CA THR A 154 -18.84 -28.36 11.74
C THR A 154 -19.72 -29.29 10.90
N ILE A 155 -19.26 -29.70 9.70
CA ILE A 155 -20.07 -30.47 8.75
C ILE A 155 -19.96 -31.99 8.96
N ALA A 156 -18.84 -32.46 9.49
CA ALA A 156 -18.54 -33.87 9.70
C ALA A 156 -17.96 -34.11 11.11
N PRO A 157 -18.67 -33.74 12.18
CA PRO A 157 -18.18 -33.86 13.56
C PRO A 157 -17.82 -35.31 13.93
N ASN A 158 -18.50 -36.29 13.33
CA ASN A 158 -18.27 -37.72 13.54
C ASN A 158 -16.85 -38.19 13.13
N LEU A 159 -16.15 -37.46 12.25
CA LEU A 159 -14.77 -37.78 11.87
C LEU A 159 -13.78 -37.48 13.01
N PHE A 160 -14.13 -36.55 13.89
CA PHE A 160 -13.30 -36.11 15.00
C PHE A 160 -13.80 -36.60 16.36
N ALA A 161 -15.07 -37.01 16.44
CA ALA A 161 -15.66 -37.55 17.64
C ALA A 161 -14.91 -38.81 18.10
N ARG A 162 -14.05 -38.66 19.09
CA ARG A 162 -13.49 -39.75 19.90
C ARG A 162 -14.03 -39.59 21.31
N ASN A 163 -14.54 -40.66 21.91
CA ASN A 163 -15.12 -40.68 23.27
C ASN A 163 -16.35 -39.77 23.47
N GLY A 164 -17.11 -39.45 22.42
CA GLY A 164 -18.41 -38.75 22.54
C GLY A 164 -18.34 -37.23 22.72
N MET A 165 -17.15 -36.61 22.58
CA MET A 165 -17.02 -35.15 22.58
C MET A 165 -17.06 -34.58 21.16
N ALA A 166 -17.80 -33.49 20.98
CA ALA A 166 -17.79 -32.73 19.73
C ALA A 166 -16.44 -31.99 19.58
N PRO A 167 -15.89 -31.88 18.36
CA PRO A 167 -14.67 -31.13 18.12
C PRO A 167 -14.87 -29.63 18.38
N ASP A 168 -13.88 -28.99 18.99
CA ASP A 168 -13.82 -27.53 19.10
C ASP A 168 -13.67 -26.90 17.70
N VAL A 169 -14.24 -25.71 17.51
CA VAL A 169 -14.08 -24.90 16.29
C VAL A 169 -13.25 -23.67 16.61
N TYR A 170 -12.51 -23.15 15.62
CA TYR A 170 -11.58 -22.02 15.79
C TYR A 170 -11.98 -20.81 14.93
N TYR A 171 -13.28 -20.63 14.70
CA TYR A 171 -13.81 -19.56 13.84
C TYR A 171 -13.47 -18.16 14.37
N GLU A 172 -13.56 -17.96 15.68
CA GLU A 172 -13.22 -16.71 16.36
C GLU A 172 -11.73 -16.41 16.25
N ALA A 173 -10.87 -17.42 16.37
CA ALA A 173 -9.42 -17.26 16.25
C ALA A 173 -9.06 -16.77 14.83
N VAL A 174 -9.67 -17.35 13.81
CA VAL A 174 -9.50 -16.90 12.41
C VAL A 174 -9.92 -15.44 12.24
N ILE A 175 -11.09 -15.07 12.76
CA ILE A 175 -11.60 -13.69 12.68
C ILE A 175 -10.66 -12.71 13.39
N PHE A 176 -10.20 -13.04 14.60
CA PHE A 176 -9.28 -12.20 15.36
C PHE A 176 -7.93 -12.03 14.67
N ILE A 177 -7.35 -13.10 14.12
CA ILE A 177 -6.08 -13.00 13.40
C ILE A 177 -6.21 -12.05 12.21
N ILE A 178 -7.27 -12.18 11.41
CA ILE A 178 -7.52 -11.26 10.29
C ILE A 178 -7.70 -9.82 10.78
N GLY A 179 -8.51 -9.62 11.82
CA GLY A 179 -8.74 -8.29 12.41
C GLY A 179 -7.47 -7.62 12.92
N LEU A 180 -6.64 -8.35 13.67
CA LEU A 180 -5.39 -7.83 14.24
C LEU A 180 -4.34 -7.54 13.17
N VAL A 181 -4.21 -8.39 12.15
CA VAL A 181 -3.30 -8.12 11.02
C VAL A 181 -3.73 -6.85 10.27
N LEU A 182 -5.03 -6.67 10.02
CA LEU A 182 -5.54 -5.46 9.38
C LEU A 182 -5.37 -4.22 10.26
N ALA A 183 -5.54 -4.36 11.59
CA ALA A 183 -5.28 -3.28 12.54
C ALA A 183 -3.82 -2.83 12.48
N GLY A 184 -2.88 -3.79 12.46
CA GLY A 184 -1.45 -3.51 12.29
C GLY A 184 -1.17 -2.75 10.99
N ARG A 185 -1.74 -3.21 9.86
CA ARG A 185 -1.61 -2.51 8.57
C ARG A 185 -2.22 -1.12 8.58
N ALA A 186 -3.34 -0.91 9.26
CA ALA A 186 -3.97 0.40 9.39
C ALA A 186 -3.08 1.38 10.18
N ILE A 187 -2.46 0.91 11.27
CA ILE A 187 -1.49 1.69 12.05
C ILE A 187 -0.27 2.03 11.20
N GLU A 188 0.29 1.04 10.50
CA GLU A 188 1.44 1.23 9.61
C GLU A 188 1.14 2.23 8.49
N ALA A 189 -0.01 2.11 7.82
CA ALA A 189 -0.44 3.03 6.78
C ALA A 189 -0.61 4.46 7.31
N ARG A 190 -1.23 4.61 8.49
CA ARG A 190 -1.38 5.91 9.15
C ARG A 190 -0.04 6.53 9.52
N ALA A 191 0.92 5.73 10.02
CA ALA A 191 2.25 6.21 10.38
C ALA A 191 3.02 6.67 9.13
N ARG A 192 3.01 5.87 8.05
CA ARG A 192 3.64 6.25 6.78
C ARG A 192 3.04 7.51 6.17
N SER A 193 1.71 7.67 6.23
CA SER A 193 1.05 8.84 5.66
C SER A 193 1.52 10.13 6.32
N LYS A 194 1.65 10.15 7.66
CA LYS A 194 2.20 11.31 8.38
C LYS A 194 3.64 11.64 7.97
N THR A 195 4.49 10.64 7.80
CA THR A 195 5.88 10.88 7.34
C THR A 195 5.92 11.38 5.90
N SER A 196 5.05 10.85 5.03
CA SER A 196 4.92 11.29 3.63
C SER A 196 4.44 12.74 3.55
N GLU A 197 3.47 13.13 4.38
CA GLU A 197 2.98 14.50 4.49
C GLU A 197 4.06 15.47 4.94
N ALA A 198 4.86 15.12 5.95
CA ALA A 198 5.96 15.95 6.42
C ALA A 198 7.03 16.16 5.32
N LEU A 199 7.39 15.10 4.59
CA LEU A 199 8.32 15.18 3.47
C LEU A 199 7.75 16.02 2.31
N ARG A 200 6.46 15.87 1.99
CA ARG A 200 5.76 16.71 1.00
C ARG A 200 5.75 18.18 1.40
N LYS A 201 5.53 18.47 2.68
CA LYS A 201 5.59 19.85 3.19
C LYS A 201 6.99 20.44 3.03
N LEU A 202 8.05 19.67 3.31
CA LEU A 202 9.43 20.11 3.02
C LEU A 202 9.66 20.33 1.52
N ALA A 203 9.18 19.44 0.66
CA ALA A 203 9.29 19.60 -0.79
C ALA A 203 8.54 20.85 -1.30
N SER A 204 7.37 21.16 -0.74
CA SER A 204 6.60 22.36 -1.09
C SER A 204 7.26 23.68 -0.67
N LEU A 205 8.29 23.63 0.18
CA LEU A 205 9.07 24.82 0.52
C LEU A 205 10.09 25.19 -0.57
N LEU A 206 10.43 24.27 -1.47
CA LEU A 206 11.24 24.57 -2.65
C LEU A 206 10.41 25.41 -3.63
N PRO A 207 10.97 26.47 -4.22
CA PRO A 207 10.33 27.16 -5.33
C PRO A 207 10.00 26.17 -6.46
N SER A 208 8.96 26.44 -7.24
CA SER A 208 8.62 25.64 -8.44
C SER A 208 9.03 26.34 -9.74
N VAL A 209 9.37 27.62 -9.65
CA VAL A 209 9.77 28.49 -10.75
C VAL A 209 11.06 29.22 -10.38
N ALA A 210 11.87 29.50 -11.39
CA ALA A 210 13.03 30.39 -11.30
C ALA A 210 12.86 31.51 -12.35
N ARG A 211 13.33 32.71 -12.02
CA ARG A 211 13.35 33.82 -12.96
C ARG A 211 14.71 33.87 -13.65
N VAL A 212 14.71 33.58 -14.95
CA VAL A 212 15.92 33.43 -15.77
C VAL A 212 16.04 34.62 -16.73
N GLU A 213 17.28 35.04 -17.03
CA GLU A 213 17.55 36.00 -18.10
C GLU A 213 17.57 35.31 -19.47
N GLU A 214 16.63 35.68 -20.35
CA GLU A 214 16.59 35.22 -21.74
C GLU A 214 16.51 36.45 -22.66
N GLY A 215 17.48 36.63 -23.55
CA GLY A 215 17.45 37.70 -24.57
C GLY A 215 17.43 39.13 -24.03
N GLY A 216 17.99 39.37 -22.83
CA GLY A 216 17.98 40.67 -22.16
C GLY A 216 16.67 41.00 -21.41
N ALA A 217 15.77 40.02 -21.27
CA ALA A 217 14.56 40.13 -20.47
C ALA A 217 14.52 39.04 -19.39
N TRP A 218 13.81 39.32 -18.29
CA TRP A 218 13.61 38.37 -17.20
C TRP A 218 12.31 37.59 -17.40
N VAL A 219 12.39 36.26 -17.43
CA VAL A 219 11.25 35.36 -17.68
C VAL A 219 11.13 34.33 -16.57
N ASP A 220 9.90 34.08 -16.10
CA ASP A 220 9.64 33.03 -15.13
C ASP A 220 9.54 31.67 -15.84
N LYS A 221 10.39 30.73 -15.44
CA LYS A 221 10.54 29.42 -16.05
C LYS A 221 10.35 28.33 -15.00
N PRO A 222 9.64 27.23 -15.31
CA PRO A 222 9.57 26.07 -14.42
C PRO A 222 10.98 25.57 -14.10
N LEU A 223 11.24 25.26 -12.83
CA LEU A 223 12.56 24.82 -12.36
C LEU A 223 13.13 23.62 -13.15
N ALA A 224 12.25 22.73 -13.61
CA ALA A 224 12.62 21.58 -14.43
C ALA A 224 13.18 21.94 -15.82
N GLN A 225 12.99 23.18 -16.27
CA GLN A 225 13.47 23.69 -17.56
C GLN A 225 14.70 24.60 -17.39
N VAL A 226 15.16 24.84 -16.17
CA VAL A 226 16.35 25.65 -15.89
C VAL A 226 17.60 24.82 -16.17
N HIS A 227 18.54 25.36 -16.92
CA HIS A 227 19.78 24.68 -17.31
C HIS A 227 21.00 25.27 -16.60
N SER A 228 22.05 24.46 -16.44
CA SER A 228 23.32 24.93 -15.90
C SER A 228 23.94 26.00 -16.79
N GLY A 229 24.35 27.12 -16.19
CA GLY A 229 24.91 28.27 -16.89
C GLY A 229 23.91 29.40 -17.16
N GLU A 230 22.61 29.18 -16.93
CA GLU A 230 21.61 30.24 -16.97
C GLU A 230 21.75 31.21 -15.78
N ILE A 231 21.51 32.51 -15.99
CA ILE A 231 21.53 33.54 -14.94
C ILE A 231 20.14 33.63 -14.33
N VAL A 232 20.07 33.44 -13.01
CA VAL A 232 18.84 33.50 -12.23
C VAL A 232 18.87 34.71 -11.31
N VAL A 233 17.77 35.45 -11.24
CA VAL A 233 17.61 36.56 -10.27
C VAL A 233 16.72 36.13 -9.11
N ALA A 234 17.14 36.44 -7.89
CA ALA A 234 16.35 36.30 -6.67
C ALA A 234 16.24 37.67 -5.99
N ARG A 235 15.02 38.16 -5.78
CA ARG A 235 14.78 39.46 -5.13
C ARG A 235 14.81 39.33 -3.59
N PRO A 236 14.98 40.43 -2.85
CA PRO A 236 14.88 40.41 -1.39
C PRO A 236 13.57 39.75 -0.92
N GLY A 237 13.69 38.73 -0.08
CA GLY A 237 12.56 37.96 0.43
C GLY A 237 12.08 36.82 -0.48
N GLU A 238 12.59 36.69 -1.70
CA GLU A 238 12.37 35.51 -2.54
C GLU A 238 13.28 34.36 -2.09
N ARG A 239 12.81 33.14 -2.31
CA ARG A 239 13.58 31.92 -2.05
C ARG A 239 14.51 31.65 -3.22
N ILE A 240 15.74 31.25 -2.92
CA ILE A 240 16.73 30.85 -3.93
C ILE A 240 16.24 29.54 -4.58
N PRO A 241 16.00 29.51 -5.91
CA PRO A 241 15.36 28.37 -6.58
C PRO A 241 16.31 27.24 -6.94
N VAL A 242 17.60 27.54 -7.16
CA VAL A 242 18.65 26.57 -7.54
C VAL A 242 19.95 26.85 -6.80
N ASP A 243 20.80 25.82 -6.69
CA ASP A 243 22.19 26.00 -6.28
C ASP A 243 22.97 26.75 -7.38
N GLY A 244 23.82 27.69 -6.99
CA GLY A 244 24.58 28.52 -7.94
C GLY A 244 25.67 29.34 -7.27
N ILE A 245 26.34 30.18 -8.07
CA ILE A 245 27.37 31.11 -7.61
C ILE A 245 26.81 32.53 -7.78
N VAL A 246 26.94 33.37 -6.75
CA VAL A 246 26.54 34.78 -6.81
C VAL A 246 27.50 35.52 -7.74
N ILE A 247 26.96 36.07 -8.83
CA ILE A 247 27.73 36.86 -9.81
C ILE A 247 27.56 38.37 -9.63
N ASP A 248 26.47 38.80 -9.00
CA ASP A 248 26.15 40.21 -8.73
C ASP A 248 25.17 40.32 -7.52
N GLY A 249 25.20 41.43 -6.79
CA GLY A 249 24.44 41.68 -5.55
C GLY A 249 25.25 41.55 -4.24
N SER A 250 24.77 42.18 -3.16
CA SER A 250 25.41 42.22 -1.82
C SER A 250 24.46 41.84 -0.70
#